data_AF-A0A1V6SDC2-F1
#
_entry.id   AF-A0A1V6SDC2-F1
#
_cell.length_a   1.000
_cell.length_b   1.000
_cell.length_c   1.000
_cell.angle_alpha   90.00
_cell.angle_beta   90.00
_cell.angle_gamma   90.00
#
_symmetry.space_group_name_H-M   'P 1'
#
loop_
_entity.id
_entity.type
_entity.pdbx_description
1 polymer ?
#
loop_
_entity_poly.entity_id
_entity_poly.type
_entity_poly.pdbx_seq_one_letter_code
_entity_poly.pdbx_strand_id
1 'polypeptide(L)'
;MKLTIFFPLAAFLSLTVADCLDDASPCLKRCLSEASSVAGCISSIDYKCTCPSPAFKDALGTCLEVSCTPADLKVAGQLHKERCGSAPQ
;
A
#
# COMPACT_ATOMS: atom_id res chain seq x y z
N MET A 1 -13.73 20.42 47.49
CA MET A 1 -13.50 20.95 46.13
C MET A 1 -12.00 21.07 45.91
N LYS A 2 -11.40 20.26 45.04
CA LYS A 2 -9.98 20.31 44.66
C LYS A 2 -9.94 20.28 43.12
N LEU A 3 -9.65 21.44 42.52
CA LEU A 3 -9.43 21.59 41.08
C LEU A 3 -8.02 21.10 40.77
N THR A 4 -7.90 19.89 40.22
CA THR A 4 -6.66 19.41 39.60
C THR A 4 -6.76 19.60 38.10
N ILE A 5 -6.25 20.75 37.65
CA ILE A 5 -5.91 21.03 36.26
C ILE A 5 -4.64 20.23 35.96
N PHE A 6 -4.77 19.15 35.19
CA PHE A 6 -3.67 18.52 34.48
C PHE A 6 -3.91 18.75 32.99
N PHE A 7 -3.20 19.72 32.46
CA PHE A 7 -3.15 20.02 31.03
C PHE A 7 -1.86 19.39 30.49
N PRO A 8 -1.88 18.18 29.90
CA PRO A 8 -0.81 17.84 29.00
C PRO A 8 -1.16 18.45 27.63
N LEU A 9 -0.30 19.38 27.20
CA LEU A 9 -0.11 19.65 25.78
C LEU A 9 0.21 18.32 25.09
N ALA A 10 -0.79 17.67 24.52
CA ALA A 10 -0.60 16.78 23.39
C ALA A 10 -1.21 17.52 22.20
N ALA A 11 -0.35 18.24 21.47
CA ALA A 11 -0.63 18.56 20.09
C ALA A 11 -0.79 17.20 19.38
N PHE A 12 -2.04 16.76 19.22
CA PHE A 12 -2.37 15.70 18.29
C PHE A 12 -2.03 16.26 16.91
N LEU A 13 -0.81 15.98 16.45
CA LEU A 13 -0.51 16.02 15.04
C LEU A 13 -1.49 15.05 14.41
N SER A 14 -2.52 15.58 13.76
CA SER A 14 -3.38 14.82 12.88
C SER A 14 -2.48 14.16 11.84
N LEU A 15 -2.07 12.91 12.09
CA LEU A 15 -1.74 12.01 11.01
C LEU A 15 -3.05 11.81 10.27
N THR A 16 -3.27 12.63 9.24
CA THR A 16 -4.08 12.21 8.13
C THR A 16 -3.35 11.00 7.56
N VAL A 17 -3.75 9.80 8.00
CA VAL A 17 -3.54 8.60 7.21
C VAL A 17 -4.33 8.86 5.93
N ALA A 18 -3.66 9.46 4.95
CA ALA A 18 -4.17 9.46 3.60
C ALA A 18 -4.23 7.99 3.23
N ASP A 19 -5.43 7.45 3.05
CA ASP A 19 -5.65 6.15 2.44
C ASP A 19 -4.87 6.15 1.12
N CYS A 20 -3.68 5.51 1.12
CA CYS A 20 -2.67 5.63 0.05
C CYS A 20 -3.16 5.06 -1.30
N LEU A 21 -4.37 4.53 -1.34
CA LEU A 21 -5.01 3.93 -2.51
C LEU A 21 -5.87 4.87 -3.32
N ASP A 22 -6.52 5.84 -2.66
CA ASP A 22 -7.35 6.81 -3.39
C ASP A 22 -6.44 7.69 -4.26
N ASP A 23 -5.28 8.06 -3.70
CA ASP A 23 -4.21 8.81 -4.36
C ASP A 23 -3.22 7.93 -5.17
N ALA A 24 -3.41 6.61 -5.22
CA ALA A 24 -2.53 5.75 -6.01
C ALA A 24 -2.59 6.16 -7.48
N SER A 25 -1.42 6.31 -8.10
CA SER A 25 -1.33 6.78 -9.49
C SER A 25 -2.04 5.83 -10.45
N PRO A 26 -2.48 6.32 -11.63
CA PRO A 26 -3.04 5.46 -12.67
C PRO A 26 -2.09 4.32 -13.07
N CYS A 27 -0.77 4.56 -13.03
CA CYS A 27 0.23 3.55 -13.38
C CYS A 27 0.24 2.40 -12.36
N LEU A 28 0.27 2.74 -11.07
CA LEU A 28 0.21 1.77 -9.99
C LEU A 28 -1.09 0.96 -10.03
N LYS A 29 -2.24 1.63 -10.23
CA LYS A 29 -3.56 0.97 -10.34
C LYS A 29 -3.59 -0.04 -11.49
N ARG A 30 -3.06 0.33 -12.67
CA ARG A 30 -2.92 -0.58 -13.81
C ARG A 30 -2.02 -1.77 -13.48
N CYS A 31 -0.81 -1.54 -12.95
CA CYS A 31 0.12 -2.62 -12.62
C CYS A 31 -0.44 -3.61 -11.60
N LEU A 32 -1.15 -3.11 -10.58
CA LEU A 32 -1.83 -3.96 -9.61
C LEU A 32 -2.88 -4.85 -10.29
N SER A 33 -3.65 -4.32 -11.24
CA SER A 33 -4.65 -5.09 -11.98
C SER A 33 -4.03 -6.13 -12.91
N GLU A 34 -2.98 -5.76 -13.65
CA GLU A 34 -2.25 -6.67 -14.54
C GLU A 34 -1.61 -7.82 -13.75
N ALA A 35 -0.91 -7.50 -12.66
CA ALA A 35 -0.29 -8.49 -11.79
C ALA A 35 -1.32 -9.45 -11.18
N SER A 36 -2.51 -8.95 -10.82
CA SER A 36 -3.61 -9.79 -10.33
C SER A 36 -4.05 -10.80 -11.40
N SER A 37 -4.17 -10.32 -12.64
CA SER A 37 -4.58 -11.15 -13.77
C SER A 37 -3.54 -12.22 -14.09
N VAL A 38 -2.25 -11.85 -14.07
CA VAL A 38 -1.12 -12.79 -14.27
C VAL A 38 -1.07 -13.84 -13.16
N ALA A 39 -1.30 -13.43 -11.91
CA ALA A 39 -1.30 -14.34 -10.77
C ALA A 39 -2.56 -15.21 -10.64
N GLY A 40 -3.60 -14.97 -11.45
CA GLY A 40 -4.89 -15.63 -11.34
C GLY A 40 -5.68 -15.24 -10.09
N CYS A 41 -5.36 -14.09 -9.47
CA CYS A 41 -6.12 -13.55 -8.34
C CYS A 41 -7.37 -12.82 -8.83
N ILE A 42 -8.44 -12.85 -8.04
CA ILE A 42 -9.73 -12.22 -8.40
C ILE A 42 -9.54 -10.71 -8.61
N SER A 43 -8.69 -10.08 -7.79
CA SER A 43 -8.35 -8.67 -7.88
C SER A 43 -7.08 -8.36 -7.09
N SER A 44 -6.58 -7.13 -7.22
CA SER A 44 -5.41 -6.68 -6.47
C SER A 44 -5.64 -6.52 -4.97
N ILE A 45 -6.90 -6.50 -4.55
CA ILE A 45 -7.31 -6.46 -3.15
C ILE A 45 -7.59 -7.85 -2.56
N ASP A 46 -7.45 -8.92 -3.36
CA ASP A 46 -7.50 -10.29 -2.87
C ASP A 46 -6.19 -10.66 -2.16
N TYR A 47 -5.96 -10.08 -0.99
CA TYR A 47 -4.70 -10.20 -0.25
C TYR A 47 -4.37 -11.65 0.13
N LYS A 48 -5.39 -12.50 0.28
CA LYS A 48 -5.18 -13.94 0.51
C LYS A 48 -4.54 -14.63 -0.69
N CYS A 49 -4.77 -14.11 -1.90
CA CYS A 49 -4.12 -14.58 -3.12
C CYS A 49 -2.82 -13.80 -3.42
N THR A 50 -2.87 -12.47 -3.39
CA THR A 50 -1.77 -11.62 -3.88
C THR A 50 -0.55 -11.60 -2.94
N CYS A 51 -0.75 -11.61 -1.62
CA CYS A 51 0.35 -11.57 -0.66
C CYS A 51 1.27 -12.80 -0.70
N PRO A 52 0.75 -14.05 -0.76
CA PRO A 52 1.62 -15.22 -0.87
C PRO A 52 2.11 -15.48 -2.30
N SER A 53 1.48 -14.91 -3.33
CA SER A 53 1.79 -15.22 -4.74
C SER A 53 3.10 -14.58 -5.21
N PRO A 54 4.13 -15.38 -5.56
CA PRO A 54 5.35 -14.85 -6.19
C PRO A 54 5.04 -14.27 -7.57
N ALA A 55 4.18 -14.93 -8.35
CA ALA A 55 3.77 -14.46 -9.67
C ALA A 55 3.15 -13.05 -9.63
N PHE A 56 2.38 -12.75 -8.58
CA PHE A 56 1.84 -11.40 -8.38
C PHE A 56 2.97 -10.38 -8.12
N LYS A 57 3.91 -10.70 -7.22
CA LYS A 57 5.02 -9.81 -6.85
C LYS A 57 5.94 -9.55 -8.02
N ASP A 58 6.31 -10.58 -8.77
CA ASP A 58 7.21 -10.49 -9.92
C ASP A 58 6.57 -9.68 -11.05
N ALA A 59 5.30 -9.96 -11.37
CA ALA A 59 4.56 -9.22 -12.39
C ALA A 59 4.36 -7.74 -12.00
N LEU A 60 4.01 -7.48 -10.74
CA LEU A 60 3.86 -6.12 -10.23
C LEU A 60 5.20 -5.37 -10.28
N GLY A 61 6.28 -5.98 -9.80
CA GLY A 61 7.63 -5.39 -9.82
C GLY A 61 8.07 -5.04 -11.23
N THR A 62 8.00 -6.00 -12.15
CA THR A 62 8.34 -5.81 -13.57
C THR A 62 7.53 -4.66 -14.19
N CYS A 63 6.22 -4.65 -13.95
CA CYS A 63 5.32 -3.63 -14.47
C CYS A 63 5.69 -2.22 -13.97
N LEU A 64 5.96 -2.10 -12.66
CA LEU A 64 6.33 -0.83 -12.03
C LEU A 64 7.67 -0.32 -12.55
N GLU A 65 8.68 -1.19 -12.67
CA GLU A 65 10.01 -0.84 -13.16
C GLU A 65 9.99 -0.34 -14.62
N VAL A 66 9.17 -0.96 -15.47
CA VAL A 66 9.13 -0.63 -16.89
C VAL A 66 8.28 0.60 -17.18
N SER A 67 7.22 0.82 -16.41
CA SER A 67 6.16 1.77 -16.82
C SER A 67 5.92 2.92 -15.83
N CYS A 68 6.34 2.78 -14.58
CA CYS A 68 5.94 3.69 -13.52
C CYS A 68 7.13 4.47 -12.95
N THR A 69 6.84 5.41 -12.06
CA THR A 69 7.85 6.26 -11.44
C THR A 69 8.46 5.59 -10.20
N PRO A 70 9.65 6.02 -9.76
CA PRO A 70 10.20 5.60 -8.46
C PRO A 70 9.28 5.88 -7.26
N ALA A 71 8.40 6.89 -7.36
CA ALA A 71 7.40 7.16 -6.32
C ALA A 71 6.34 6.06 -6.27
N ASP A 72 5.90 5.52 -7.41
CA ASP A 72 4.93 4.42 -7.48
C ASP A 72 5.48 3.13 -6.88
N LEU A 73 6.77 2.85 -7.09
CA LEU A 73 7.48 1.73 -6.45
C LEU A 73 7.45 1.85 -4.92
N LYS A 74 7.70 3.05 -4.40
CA LYS A 74 7.66 3.30 -2.96
C LYS A 74 6.24 3.12 -2.40
N VAL A 75 5.23 3.68 -3.08
CA VAL A 75 3.82 3.52 -2.68
C VAL A 75 3.40 2.06 -2.74
N ALA A 76 3.77 1.32 -3.79
CA ALA A 76 3.50 -0.11 -3.90
C ALA A 76 4.10 -0.91 -2.73
N GLY A 77 5.34 -0.59 -2.34
CA GLY A 77 5.99 -1.22 -1.19
C GLY A 77 5.32 -0.90 0.14
N GLN A 78 4.90 0.36 0.37
CA GLN A 78 4.12 0.75 1.55
C GLN A 78 2.78 0.02 1.60
N LEU A 79 2.08 -0.01 0.46
CA LEU A 79 0.80 -0.67 0.30
C LEU A 79 0.91 -2.18 0.57
N HIS A 80 1.96 -2.83 0.06
CA HIS A 80 2.21 -4.24 0.34
C HIS A 80 2.50 -4.47 1.83
N LYS A 81 3.28 -3.59 2.49
CA LYS A 81 3.51 -3.67 3.93
C LYS A 81 2.22 -3.52 4.74
N GLU A 82 1.37 -2.57 4.38
CA GLU A 82 0.08 -2.34 5.05
C GLU A 82 -0.87 -3.53 4.92
N ARG A 83 -0.91 -4.16 3.74
CA ARG A 83 -1.87 -5.24 3.41
C ARG A 83 -1.38 -6.64 3.76
N CYS A 84 -0.09 -6.88 3.59
CA CYS A 84 0.56 -8.19 3.72
C CYS A 84 1.44 -8.30 4.98
N GLY A 85 1.56 -7.22 5.77
CA GLY A 85 2.30 -7.20 7.04
C GLY A 85 3.83 -7.18 6.90
N SER A 86 4.36 -7.20 5.68
CA SER A 86 5.79 -7.18 5.39
C SER A 86 6.06 -6.45 4.08
N ALA A 87 7.28 -5.93 3.89
CA ALA A 87 7.68 -5.42 2.59
C ALA A 87 7.79 -6.58 1.58
N PRO A 88 7.50 -6.35 0.29
CA PRO A 88 7.67 -7.40 -0.72
C PRO A 88 9.16 -7.76 -0.77
N GLN A 89 9.43 -9.07 -0.70
CA GLN A 89 10.78 -9.62 -0.86
C GLN A 89 11.12 -9.76 -2.34
#